data_AF-A0A4Z0NR25-F1
#
_entry.id   AF-A0A4Z0NR25-F1
#
_cell.length_a   1.000
_cell.length_b   1.000
_cell.length_c   1.000
_cell.angle_alpha   90.00
_cell.angle_beta   90.00
_cell.angle_gamma   90.00
#
_symmetry.space_group_name_H-M   'P 1'
#
loop_
_entity.id
_entity.type
_entity.pdbx_description
1 polymer ?
#
loop_
_entity_poly.entity_id
_entity_poly.type
_entity_poly.pdbx_seq_one_letter_code
_entity_poly.pdbx_strand_id
1 'polypeptide(L)'
;MQAAEKISITMTSEQLRAVRESVAAGEYASTSEVLRDAVRLWQRQRQEDAERLNAIRARIRRSLDDPRPDLTGEEVQSNLDALFAEAEAEAEAENTVKTGDKRA
;
A
#
# COMPACT_ATOMS: atom_id res chain seq x y z
N MET A 1 -9.39 6.77 32.40
CA MET A 1 -9.07 5.41 31.93
C MET A 1 -10.39 4.74 31.58
N GLN A 2 -10.60 4.35 30.33
CA GLN A 2 -11.82 3.60 29.99
C GLN A 2 -11.79 2.26 30.73
N ALA A 3 -12.95 1.83 31.24
CA ALA A 3 -13.06 0.56 31.93
C ALA A 3 -12.77 -0.58 30.95
N ALA A 4 -11.90 -1.52 31.33
CA ALA A 4 -11.68 -2.72 30.54
C ALA A 4 -12.85 -3.68 30.75
N GLU A 5 -13.54 -4.03 29.66
CA GLU A 5 -14.61 -5.03 29.67
C GLU A 5 -14.01 -6.44 29.60
N LYS A 6 -14.57 -7.38 30.38
CA LYS A 6 -14.16 -8.78 30.35
C LYS A 6 -15.06 -9.56 29.39
N ILE A 7 -14.43 -10.28 28.47
CA ILE A 7 -15.11 -11.19 27.55
C ILE A 7 -14.57 -12.61 27.74
N SER A 8 -15.44 -13.60 27.55
CA SER A 8 -15.04 -15.01 27.43
C SER A 8 -14.91 -15.35 25.96
N ILE A 9 -13.76 -15.91 25.55
CA ILE A 9 -13.48 -16.29 24.17
C ILE A 9 -13.03 -17.74 24.11
N THR A 10 -13.48 -18.45 23.09
CA THR A 10 -12.98 -19.79 22.77
C THR A 10 -11.84 -19.65 21.77
N MET A 11 -10.69 -20.26 22.09
CA MET A 11 -9.53 -20.33 21.21
C MET A 11 -9.13 -21.78 21.00
N THR A 12 -8.49 -22.07 19.88
CA THR A 12 -7.88 -23.39 19.67
C THR A 12 -6.74 -23.63 20.66
N SER A 13 -6.44 -24.90 20.96
CA SER A 13 -5.33 -25.26 21.85
C SER A 13 -3.98 -24.72 21.35
N GLU A 14 -3.79 -24.69 20.03
CA GLU A 14 -2.59 -24.17 19.40
C GLU A 14 -2.43 -22.67 19.61
N GLN A 15 -3.47 -21.87 19.32
CA GLN A 15 -3.45 -20.42 19.54
C GLN A 15 -3.17 -20.09 21.01
N LEU A 16 -3.82 -20.80 21.94
CA LEU A 16 -3.63 -20.56 23.36
C LEU A 16 -2.22 -20.99 23.84
N ARG A 17 -1.62 -22.00 23.20
CA ARG A 17 -0.20 -22.36 23.44
C ARG A 17 0.71 -21.22 23.01
N ALA A 18 0.57 -20.71 21.80
CA ALA A 18 1.38 -19.59 21.30
C ALA A 18 1.27 -18.35 22.21
N VAL A 19 0.06 -17.99 22.65
CA VAL A 19 -0.15 -16.87 23.60
C VAL A 19 0.59 -17.11 24.92
N ARG A 20 0.55 -18.34 25.45
CA ARG A 20 1.24 -18.67 26.69
C ARG A 20 2.76 -18.67 26.54
N GLU A 21 3.28 -19.14 25.41
CA GLU A 21 4.71 -19.13 25.09
C GLU A 21 5.25 -17.70 25.01
N SER A 22 4.56 -16.78 24.33
CA SER A 22 4.96 -15.36 24.30
C SER A 22 4.98 -14.70 25.67
N VAL A 23 4.00 -15.02 26.54
CA VAL A 23 4.01 -14.52 27.93
C VAL A 23 5.14 -15.15 28.74
N ALA A 24 5.39 -16.46 28.60
CA ALA A 24 6.47 -17.16 29.29
C ALA A 24 7.86 -16.68 28.85
N ALA A 25 8.01 -16.28 27.58
CA ALA A 25 9.21 -15.67 27.04
C ALA A 25 9.43 -14.22 27.53
N GLY A 26 8.44 -13.61 28.21
CA GLY A 26 8.50 -12.24 28.70
C GLY A 26 8.24 -11.18 27.63
N GLU A 27 7.77 -11.56 26.44
CA GLU A 27 7.38 -10.61 25.38
C GLU A 27 6.16 -9.77 25.78
N TYR A 28 5.28 -10.34 26.62
CA TYR A 28 4.08 -9.69 27.15
C TYR A 28 3.90 -10.02 28.63
N ALA A 29 3.40 -9.05 29.41
CA ALA A 29 3.16 -9.23 30.84
C ALA A 29 1.92 -10.08 31.14
N SER A 30 0.99 -10.22 30.20
CA SER A 30 -0.24 -11.01 30.38
C SER A 30 -0.88 -11.45 29.06
N THR A 31 -1.73 -12.48 29.12
CA THR A 31 -2.55 -12.92 27.99
C THR A 31 -3.48 -11.82 27.47
N SER A 32 -4.02 -10.99 28.37
CA SER A 32 -4.85 -9.84 27.99
C SER A 32 -4.07 -8.78 27.22
N GLU A 33 -2.76 -8.67 27.43
CA GLU A 33 -1.91 -7.75 26.66
C GLU A 33 -1.67 -8.25 25.24
N VAL A 34 -1.36 -9.54 25.09
CA VAL A 34 -1.24 -10.21 23.78
C VAL A 34 -2.52 -10.00 22.96
N LEU A 35 -3.68 -10.24 23.57
CA LEU A 35 -4.98 -10.07 22.90
C LEU A 35 -5.26 -8.62 22.53
N ARG A 36 -4.95 -7.65 23.40
CA ARG A 36 -5.09 -6.22 23.06
C ARG A 36 -4.21 -5.85 21.89
N ASP A 37 -2.97 -6.34 21.85
CA ASP A 37 -2.07 -6.04 20.74
C ASP A 37 -2.54 -6.69 19.43
N ALA A 38 -2.96 -7.94 19.48
CA ALA A 38 -3.56 -8.63 18.33
C ALA A 38 -4.78 -7.86 17.77
N VAL A 39 -5.65 -7.34 18.64
CA VAL A 39 -6.80 -6.51 18.22
C VAL A 39 -6.33 -5.20 17.59
N ARG A 40 -5.29 -4.54 18.11
CA ARG A 40 -4.75 -3.32 17.49
C ARG A 40 -4.16 -3.61 16.12
N LEU A 41 -3.40 -4.69 15.98
CA LEU A 41 -2.84 -5.12 14.70
C LEU A 41 -3.94 -5.40 13.68
N TRP A 42 -4.98 -6.12 14.09
CA TRP A 42 -6.14 -6.40 13.25
C TRP A 42 -6.88 -5.13 12.81
N GLN A 43 -7.08 -4.16 13.72
CA GLN A 43 -7.69 -2.87 13.39
C GLN A 43 -6.86 -2.08 12.37
N ARG A 44 -5.53 -2.04 12.54
CA ARG A 44 -4.62 -1.38 11.59
C ARG A 44 -4.71 -2.02 10.20
N GLN A 45 -4.63 -3.35 10.12
CA GLN A 45 -4.75 -4.06 8.85
C GLN A 45 -6.07 -3.74 8.14
N ARG A 46 -7.19 -3.73 8.89
CA ARG A 46 -8.49 -3.37 8.32
C ARG A 46 -8.55 -1.94 7.79
N GLN A 47 -7.92 -1.01 8.49
CA GLN A 47 -7.86 0.39 8.05
C GLN A 47 -7.05 0.51 6.76
N GLU A 48 -5.88 -0.12 6.69
CA GLU A 48 -5.03 -0.15 5.50
C GLU A 48 -5.74 -0.79 4.30
N ASP A 49 -6.45 -1.91 4.51
CA ASP A 49 -7.22 -2.58 3.47
C ASP A 49 -8.37 -1.68 2.96
N ALA A 50 -9.05 -0.99 3.86
CA ALA A 50 -10.12 -0.06 3.52
C ALA A 50 -9.58 1.14 2.71
N GLU A 51 -8.45 1.71 3.12
CA GLU A 51 -7.77 2.79 2.40
C GLU A 51 -7.33 2.36 1.01
N ARG A 52 -6.71 1.19 0.88
CA ARG A 52 -6.30 0.61 -0.40
C ARG A 52 -7.50 0.42 -1.32
N LEU A 53 -8.59 -0.12 -0.80
CA LEU A 53 -9.83 -0.32 -1.57
C LEU A 53 -10.44 1.01 -2.01
N ASN A 54 -10.42 2.02 -1.14
CA ASN A 54 -10.90 3.36 -1.46
C ASN A 54 -10.05 4.03 -2.54
N ALA A 55 -8.72 3.86 -2.50
CA ALA A 55 -7.83 4.35 -3.54
C ALA A 55 -8.13 3.72 -4.92
N ILE A 56 -8.38 2.41 -4.96
CA ILE A 56 -8.78 1.70 -6.19
C ILE A 56 -10.12 2.24 -6.70
N ARG A 57 -11.14 2.34 -5.83
CA ARG A 57 -12.45 2.89 -6.19
C ARG A 57 -12.36 4.32 -6.71
N ALA A 58 -11.54 5.16 -6.10
CA ALA A 58 -11.31 6.53 -6.54
C ALA A 58 -10.66 6.57 -7.93
N ARG A 59 -9.68 5.70 -8.21
CA ARG A 59 -9.06 5.59 -9.53
C ARG A 59 -10.04 5.14 -10.60
N ILE A 60 -10.89 4.16 -10.29
CA ILE A 60 -11.96 3.69 -11.19
C ILE A 60 -12.94 4.82 -11.47
N ARG A 61 -13.44 5.49 -10.42
CA ARG A 61 -14.37 6.62 -10.59
C ARG A 61 -13.78 7.72 -11.46
N ARG A 62 -12.54 8.13 -11.20
CA ARG A 62 -11.84 9.12 -12.03
C ARG A 62 -11.78 8.70 -13.50
N SER A 63 -11.59 7.40 -13.78
CA SER A 63 -11.58 6.87 -15.15
C SER A 63 -12.95 6.87 -15.80
N LEU A 64 -14.01 6.58 -15.04
CA LEU A 64 -15.39 6.56 -15.54
C LEU A 64 -15.93 7.98 -15.77
N ASP A 65 -15.51 8.93 -14.92
CA ASP A 65 -15.89 10.34 -15.03
C ASP A 65 -15.01 11.13 -16.02
N ASP A 66 -14.04 10.46 -16.67
CA ASP A 66 -13.15 11.08 -17.65
C ASP A 66 -13.93 11.40 -18.93
N PRO A 67 -14.02 12.67 -19.36
CA PRO A 67 -14.80 13.05 -20.54
C PRO A 67 -14.08 12.74 -21.86
N ARG A 68 -12.82 12.29 -21.82
CA ARG A 68 -12.06 11.97 -23.04
C ARG A 68 -12.66 10.75 -23.75
N PRO A 69 -12.59 10.71 -25.10
CA PRO A 69 -13.11 9.59 -25.86
C PRO A 69 -12.30 8.31 -25.60
N ASP A 70 -12.96 7.16 -25.77
CA ASP A 70 -12.29 5.88 -25.78
C ASP A 70 -11.28 5.80 -26.93
N LEU A 71 -10.13 5.19 -26.66
CA LEU A 71 -9.08 4.97 -27.66
C LEU A 71 -9.04 3.50 -28.08
N THR A 72 -8.77 3.29 -29.36
CA THR A 72 -8.42 1.97 -29.90
C THR A 72 -7.01 1.56 -29.47
N GLY A 73 -6.69 0.27 -29.54
CA GLY A 73 -5.35 -0.21 -29.22
C GLY A 73 -4.25 0.39 -30.09
N GLU A 74 -4.55 0.68 -31.36
CA GLU A 74 -3.60 1.31 -32.29
C GLU A 74 -3.31 2.77 -31.93
N GLU A 75 -4.35 3.53 -31.56
CA GLU A 75 -4.20 4.91 -31.09
C GLU A 75 -3.39 4.98 -29.79
N VAL A 76 -3.63 4.04 -28.87
CA VAL A 76 -2.83 3.92 -27.63
C VAL A 76 -1.38 3.63 -27.96
N GLN A 77 -1.11 2.66 -28.85
CA GLN A 77 0.27 2.30 -29.22
C GLN A 77 1.01 3.49 -29.85
N SER A 78 0.38 4.17 -30.82
CA SER A 78 0.95 5.35 -31.48
C SER A 78 1.26 6.48 -30.48
N ASN A 79 0.37 6.72 -29.51
CA ASN A 79 0.59 7.71 -28.46
C ASN A 79 1.77 7.33 -27.56
N LEU A 80 1.88 6.05 -27.16
CA LEU A 80 3.00 5.56 -26.35
C LEU A 80 4.32 5.68 -27.10
N ASP A 81 4.37 5.29 -28.37
CA ASP A 81 5.57 5.39 -29.20
C ASP A 81 6.04 6.85 -29.31
N ALA A 82 5.11 7.80 -29.49
CA ALA A 82 5.41 9.23 -29.52
C ALA A 82 5.95 9.74 -28.17
N LEU A 83 5.32 9.33 -27.05
CA LEU A 83 5.77 9.70 -25.70
C LEU A 83 7.18 9.18 -25.40
N PHE A 84 7.52 7.96 -25.81
CA PHE A 84 8.86 7.41 -25.63
C PHE A 84 9.90 8.12 -26.49
N ALA A 85 9.58 8.42 -27.76
CA ALA A 85 10.49 9.15 -28.64
C ALA A 85 10.77 10.57 -28.12
N GLU A 86 9.77 11.25 -27.55
CA GLU A 86 9.95 12.56 -26.90
C GLU A 86 10.87 12.46 -25.67
N ALA A 87 10.65 11.46 -24.81
CA ALA A 87 11.50 11.24 -23.63
C ALA A 87 12.95 10.90 -23.99
N GLU A 88 13.18 10.14 -25.07
CA GLU A 88 14.52 9.85 -25.59
C GLU A 88 15.20 11.10 -26.14
N ALA A 89 14.49 11.92 -26.89
CA ALA A 89 15.01 13.19 -27.42
C ALA A 89 15.36 14.18 -26.29
N GLU A 90 14.54 14.25 -25.23
CA GLU A 90 14.84 15.07 -24.05
C GLU A 90 16.07 14.57 -23.29
N ALA A 91 16.22 13.25 -23.15
CA ALA A 91 17.40 12.66 -22.50
C ALA A 91 18.69 12.91 -23.31
N GLU A 92 18.62 12.85 -24.65
CA GLU A 92 19.75 13.18 -25.53
C GLU A 92 20.09 14.68 -25.50
N ALA A 93 19.09 15.55 -25.43
CA ALA A 93 19.28 17.00 -25.26
C ALA A 93 19.94 17.33 -23.91
N GLU A 94 19.55 16.67 -22.82
CA GLU A 94 20.16 16.89 -21.50
C GLU A 94 21.62 16.40 -21.46
N ASN A 95 21.93 15.30 -22.15
CA ASN A 95 23.27 14.71 -22.21
C ASN A 95 24.27 15.52 -23.07
N THR A 96 23.79 16.13 -24.16
CA THR A 96 24.61 17.01 -25.02
C THR A 96 24.97 18.33 -24.34
N VAL A 97 24.06 18.89 -23.52
CA VAL A 97 24.32 20.11 -22.73
C VAL A 97 25.37 19.88 -21.64
N LYS A 98 25.35 18.75 -20.93
CA LYS A 98 26.37 18.40 -19.91
C LYS A 98 27.77 18.11 -20.49
N THR A 99 27.85 17.71 -21.76
CA THR A 99 29.14 17.41 -22.43
C THR A 99 29.80 18.68 -22.98
N GLY A 100 29.01 19.71 -23.32
CA GLY A 100 29.52 21.01 -23.80
C GLY A 100 30.19 21.87 -22.73
N ASP A 101 29.76 21.76 -21.47
CA ASP A 101 30.26 22.60 -20.35
C ASP A 101 31.62 22.15 -19.78
N LYS A 102 32.17 21.02 -20.24
CA LYS A 102 33.51 20.53 -19.85
C LYS A 102 34.66 20.93 -20.79
N ARG A 103 34.39 21.78 -21.79
CA ARG A 103 35.40 22.34 -22.70
C ARG A 103 35.33 23.87 -22.74
N ALA A 104 35.57 24.51 -21.60
CA ALA A 104 35.90 25.93 -21.50
C ALA A 104 37.01 26.12 -20.47
#